data_AF-A0A9N8F3B2-F1
#
_entry.id   AF-A0A9N8F3B2-F1
#
_cell.length_a   1.000
_cell.length_b   1.000
_cell.length_c   1.000
_cell.angle_alpha   90.00
_cell.angle_beta   90.00
_cell.angle_gamma   90.00
#
_symmetry.space_group_name_H-M   'P 1'
#
loop_
_entity.id
_entity.type
_entity.pdbx_description
1 polymer ?
#
loop_
_entity_poly.entity_id
_entity_poly.type
_entity_poly.pdbx_seq_one_letter_code
_entity_poly.pdbx_strand_id
1 'polypeptide(L)'
;MNRLLCGTSITSRGPLLFLATVTAAATTNNKTNKTENEANKKEEETLNGRTGLLFLGTGSSTGCPKPLCTMIFGLNNNNNNTTPATQIDPKLKAEFQHRCQTSMAAIQGGDPKHNKNYRNNPALLLSLCNTDTDTDTDNTTTTTSSDQKCHNILIDAGKTFREAALRWFPEHQIQTLDAII
;
A
#
# COMPACT_ATOMS: atom_id res chain seq x y z
N MET A 1 -5.66 26.63 40.78
CA MET A 1 -5.87 25.44 39.92
C MET A 1 -4.53 25.03 39.34
N ASN A 2 -4.17 23.77 39.58
CA ASN A 2 -2.81 23.26 39.61
C ASN A 2 -2.04 23.41 38.28
N ARG A 3 -0.88 24.07 38.34
CA ARG A 3 0.25 23.84 37.44
C ARG A 3 1.23 22.93 38.17
N LEU A 4 1.58 21.79 37.58
CA LEU A 4 2.71 20.99 38.03
C LEU A 4 3.98 21.48 37.31
N LEU A 5 5.00 21.78 38.10
CA LEU A 5 6.39 22.02 37.75
C LEU A 5 7.26 21.00 38.51
N CYS A 6 8.53 20.90 38.09
CA CYS A 6 9.67 20.19 38.71
C CYS A 6 9.97 18.80 38.10
N GLY A 7 11.18 18.46 37.62
CA GLY A 7 12.46 19.17 37.52
C GLY A 7 13.63 18.16 37.34
N THR A 8 14.65 18.55 36.53
CA THR A 8 16.13 18.30 36.66
C THR A 8 16.67 16.85 36.84
N SER A 9 17.82 16.36 36.32
CA SER A 9 19.02 16.94 35.68
C SER A 9 20.09 15.82 35.41
N ILE A 10 20.90 15.97 34.33
CA ILE A 10 22.32 15.50 34.09
C ILE A 10 22.59 13.97 34.05
N THR A 11 23.22 13.33 33.05
CA THR A 11 24.64 13.45 32.63
C THR A 11 24.92 13.12 31.16
N SER A 12 25.82 13.92 30.58
CA SER A 12 26.58 13.71 29.34
C SER A 12 27.51 12.49 29.41
N ARG A 13 27.51 11.64 28.36
CA ARG A 13 28.67 10.85 27.92
C ARG A 13 28.67 10.75 26.38
N GLY A 14 29.80 11.15 25.80
CA GLY A 14 30.01 11.29 24.36
C GLY A 14 30.20 9.99 23.59
N PRO A 15 30.40 10.08 22.26
CA PRO A 15 30.42 8.95 21.36
C PRO A 15 31.75 8.19 21.44
N LEU A 16 31.67 6.86 21.54
CA LEU A 16 32.81 5.96 21.47
C LEU A 16 33.25 5.84 20.01
N LEU A 17 34.44 6.38 19.73
CA LEU A 17 35.14 6.32 18.45
C LEU A 17 35.74 4.91 18.29
N PHE A 18 35.14 4.05 17.47
CA PHE A 18 35.78 2.79 17.07
C PHE A 18 36.73 3.07 15.90
N LEU A 19 38.03 3.16 16.19
CA LEU A 19 39.08 2.99 15.19
C LEU A 19 39.17 1.51 14.82
N ALA A 20 38.76 1.16 13.60
CA ALA A 20 39.16 -0.09 12.98
C ALA A 20 40.30 0.20 12.00
N THR A 21 41.49 -0.31 12.33
CA THR A 21 42.69 -0.28 11.49
C THR A 21 42.48 -1.13 10.24
N VAL A 22 42.61 -0.53 9.06
CA VAL A 22 42.66 -1.23 7.77
C VAL A 22 44.08 -1.74 7.54
N THR A 23 44.28 -3.05 7.65
CA THR A 23 45.51 -3.70 7.20
C THR A 23 45.33 -4.08 5.74
N ALA A 24 46.04 -3.40 4.84
CA ALA A 24 46.09 -3.74 3.43
C ALA A 24 46.98 -4.98 3.23
N ALA A 25 46.41 -6.08 2.75
CA ALA A 25 47.14 -7.19 2.16
C ALA A 25 46.68 -7.35 0.70
N ALA A 26 47.57 -7.01 -0.22
CA ALA A 26 47.38 -7.18 -1.64
C ALA A 26 47.61 -8.65 -2.02
N THR A 27 46.57 -9.31 -2.51
CA THR A 27 46.70 -10.54 -3.29
C THR A 27 45.77 -10.48 -4.49
N THR A 28 46.37 -10.27 -5.66
CA THR A 28 45.79 -10.45 -7.00
C THR A 28 45.38 -11.90 -7.23
N ASN A 29 44.12 -12.15 -7.62
CA ASN A 29 43.76 -12.62 -8.98
C ASN A 29 42.34 -13.21 -9.10
N ASN A 30 41.72 -12.82 -10.22
CA ASN A 30 40.79 -13.57 -11.06
C ASN A 30 39.32 -13.79 -10.64
N LYS A 31 38.47 -13.04 -11.36
CA LYS A 31 37.40 -13.57 -12.22
C LYS A 31 36.16 -14.11 -11.50
N THR A 32 35.15 -13.24 -11.34
CA THR A 32 33.81 -13.45 -11.93
C THR A 32 32.95 -12.20 -11.75
N ASN A 33 32.50 -11.61 -12.86
CA ASN A 33 31.42 -10.63 -12.86
C ASN A 33 30.12 -11.36 -12.49
N LYS A 34 29.64 -11.18 -11.26
CA LYS A 34 28.30 -11.63 -10.87
C LYS A 34 27.71 -10.70 -9.81
N THR A 35 26.90 -9.76 -10.31
CA THR A 35 25.68 -9.23 -9.69
C THR A 35 25.81 -8.51 -8.33
N GLU A 36 26.09 -7.21 -8.38
CA GLU A 36 25.62 -6.27 -7.37
C GLU A 36 24.37 -5.57 -7.92
N ASN A 37 23.20 -6.10 -7.59
CA ASN A 37 21.92 -5.41 -7.71
C ASN A 37 20.92 -6.01 -6.70
N GLU A 38 21.33 -6.02 -5.42
CA GLU A 38 20.43 -6.21 -4.28
C GLU A 38 20.32 -4.86 -3.56
N ALA A 39 19.57 -3.93 -4.16
CA ALA A 39 19.22 -2.66 -3.55
C ALA A 39 17.70 -2.58 -3.37
N ASN A 40 17.26 -2.81 -2.13
CA ASN A 40 15.98 -2.39 -1.55
C ASN A 40 14.70 -2.76 -2.32
N LYS A 41 14.39 -4.06 -2.38
CA LYS A 41 12.99 -4.47 -2.49
C LYS A 41 12.38 -4.32 -1.08
N LYS A 42 11.62 -3.25 -0.84
CA LYS A 42 10.67 -3.23 0.27
C LYS A 42 9.74 -4.41 0.04
N GLU A 43 9.88 -5.48 0.81
CA GLU A 43 8.89 -6.55 0.82
C GLU A 43 7.56 -5.92 1.24
N GLU A 44 6.60 -5.95 0.32
CA GLU A 44 5.21 -5.62 0.62
C GLU A 44 4.69 -6.72 1.54
N GLU A 45 4.51 -6.38 2.81
CA GLU A 45 4.17 -7.35 3.84
C GLU A 45 2.74 -7.86 3.61
N THR A 46 2.61 -9.15 3.27
CA THR A 46 1.31 -9.78 3.02
C THR A 46 0.61 -10.09 4.35
N LEU A 47 -0.73 -10.15 4.34
CA LEU A 47 -1.51 -10.45 5.55
C LEU A 47 -1.62 -11.96 5.84
N ASN A 48 -0.91 -12.79 5.08
CA ASN A 48 -1.05 -14.24 5.15
C ASN A 48 -0.67 -14.78 6.53
N GLY A 49 -1.66 -15.24 7.30
CA GLY A 49 -1.46 -15.74 8.65
C GLY A 49 -1.05 -14.68 9.68
N ARG A 50 -1.29 -13.38 9.41
CA ARG A 50 -0.91 -12.30 10.33
C ARG A 50 -2.06 -11.34 10.59
N THR A 51 -2.10 -10.85 11.83
CA THR A 51 -3.00 -9.76 12.20
C THR A 51 -2.55 -8.47 11.52
N GLY A 52 -3.47 -7.78 10.86
CA GLY A 52 -3.15 -6.53 10.19
C GLY A 52 -4.34 -5.85 9.52
N LEU A 53 -4.02 -4.74 8.86
CA LEU A 53 -4.99 -3.83 8.24
C LEU A 53 -4.66 -3.70 6.76
N LEU A 54 -5.68 -3.79 5.90
CA LEU A 54 -5.55 -3.57 4.46
C LEU A 54 -6.55 -2.52 3.99
N PHE A 55 -6.02 -1.38 3.53
CA PHE A 55 -6.83 -0.31 2.94
C PHE A 55 -7.26 -0.69 1.53
N LEU A 56 -8.50 -1.13 1.37
CA LEU A 56 -9.09 -1.48 0.08
C LEU A 56 -9.44 -0.24 -0.75
N GLY A 57 -9.64 0.90 -0.09
CA GLY A 57 -9.69 2.21 -0.74
C GLY A 57 -9.58 3.37 0.24
N THR A 58 -9.01 4.47 -0.26
CA THR A 58 -8.69 5.70 0.50
C THR A 58 -9.22 6.96 -0.19
N GLY A 59 -10.08 6.77 -1.19
CA GLY A 59 -10.67 7.85 -1.97
C GLY A 59 -11.88 8.49 -1.28
N SER A 60 -12.61 9.30 -2.04
CA SER A 60 -13.90 9.85 -1.60
C SER A 60 -15.06 8.94 -2.02
N SER A 61 -16.30 9.35 -1.75
CA SER A 61 -17.51 8.65 -2.21
C SER A 61 -17.60 8.45 -3.73
N THR A 62 -16.86 9.25 -4.51
CA THR A 62 -16.74 9.11 -5.98
C THR A 62 -15.51 8.34 -6.43
N GLY A 63 -14.56 8.03 -5.53
CA GLY A 63 -13.26 7.49 -5.90
C GLY A 63 -12.38 8.49 -6.68
N CYS A 64 -11.27 7.98 -7.22
CA CYS A 64 -10.38 8.67 -8.15
C CYS A 64 -9.83 7.65 -9.17
N PRO A 65 -9.89 7.92 -10.49
CA PRO A 65 -10.36 9.15 -11.12
C PRO A 65 -11.87 9.37 -10.95
N LYS A 66 -12.28 10.65 -10.90
CA LYS A 66 -13.70 11.00 -10.88
C LYS A 66 -14.29 10.79 -12.28
N PRO A 67 -15.48 10.17 -12.42
CA PRO A 67 -16.09 9.93 -13.73
C PRO A 67 -16.19 11.18 -14.61
N LEU A 68 -16.57 12.33 -14.03
CA LEU A 68 -16.66 13.61 -14.75
C LEU A 68 -15.30 14.05 -15.31
N CYS A 69 -14.22 13.89 -14.54
CA CYS A 69 -12.88 14.22 -15.00
C CYS A 69 -12.45 13.27 -16.13
N THR A 70 -12.81 12.00 -16.07
CA THR A 70 -12.55 11.04 -17.15
C THR A 70 -13.32 11.39 -18.42
N MET A 71 -14.56 11.86 -18.33
CA MET A 71 -15.31 12.29 -19.51
C MET A 71 -14.75 13.57 -20.15
N ILE A 72 -14.27 14.52 -19.33
CA ILE A 72 -13.69 15.79 -19.81
C ILE A 72 -12.26 15.61 -20.37
N PHE A 73 -11.45 14.75 -19.75
CA PHE A 73 -10.01 14.65 -20.01
C PHE A 73 -9.52 13.27 -20.46
N GLY A 74 -10.37 12.23 -20.44
CA GLY A 74 -9.98 10.85 -20.75
C GLY A 74 -9.90 10.54 -22.25
N LEU A 75 -10.46 11.39 -23.10
CA LEU A 75 -10.35 11.28 -24.55
C LEU A 75 -9.19 12.17 -25.04
N ASN A 76 -7.95 11.68 -24.95
CA ASN A 76 -6.87 12.27 -25.73
C ASN A 76 -7.01 11.80 -27.19
N ASN A 77 -7.65 12.64 -28.02
CA ASN A 77 -7.73 12.49 -29.46
C ASN A 77 -6.32 12.57 -30.09
N ASN A 78 -5.68 11.42 -30.26
CA ASN A 78 -4.46 11.31 -31.09
C ASN A 78 -4.78 11.28 -32.60
N ASN A 79 -6.04 11.44 -32.99
CA ASN A 79 -6.45 11.44 -34.39
C ASN A 79 -6.88 12.85 -34.80
N ASN A 80 -6.07 13.51 -35.63
CA ASN A 80 -6.32 14.81 -36.26
C ASN A 80 -7.59 14.87 -37.16
N ASN A 81 -8.46 13.86 -37.10
CA ASN A 81 -9.68 13.71 -37.88
C ASN A 81 -10.92 13.60 -36.97
N THR A 82 -11.02 14.41 -35.91
CA THR A 82 -12.22 14.39 -35.06
C THR A 82 -13.23 15.47 -35.48
N THR A 83 -14.42 14.99 -35.85
CA THR A 83 -15.63 15.76 -36.16
C THR A 83 -15.99 16.74 -35.03
N PRO A 84 -16.68 17.88 -35.30
CA PRO A 84 -17.00 18.90 -34.29
C PRO A 84 -17.82 18.42 -33.09
N ALA A 85 -18.50 17.29 -33.20
CA ALA A 85 -19.38 16.73 -32.18
C ALA A 85 -18.66 16.15 -30.94
N THR A 86 -17.33 16.07 -30.95
CA THR A 86 -16.50 15.50 -29.87
C THR A 86 -15.66 16.52 -29.10
N GLN A 87 -15.77 17.81 -29.43
CA GLN A 87 -15.01 18.84 -28.71
C GLN A 87 -15.74 19.28 -27.45
N ILE A 88 -15.23 18.86 -26.30
CA ILE A 88 -15.63 19.39 -24.98
C ILE A 88 -15.38 20.91 -24.98
N ASP A 89 -16.35 21.69 -24.49
CA ASP A 89 -16.24 23.14 -24.37
C ASP A 89 -14.91 23.55 -23.69
N PRO A 90 -14.05 24.35 -24.36
CA PRO A 90 -12.80 24.83 -23.79
C PRO A 90 -12.97 25.55 -22.44
N LYS A 91 -14.09 26.25 -22.23
CA LYS A 91 -14.38 26.93 -20.96
C LYS A 91 -14.61 25.93 -19.84
N LEU A 92 -15.39 24.87 -20.12
CA LEU A 92 -15.63 23.78 -19.17
C LEU A 92 -14.32 23.05 -18.85
N LYS A 93 -13.48 22.80 -19.86
CA LYS A 93 -12.16 22.19 -19.66
C LYS A 93 -11.28 23.04 -18.76
N ALA A 94 -11.23 24.36 -18.97
CA ALA A 94 -10.47 25.29 -18.14
C ALA A 94 -10.99 25.35 -16.69
N GLU A 95 -12.32 25.37 -16.51
CA GLU A 95 -12.96 25.36 -15.18
C GLU A 95 -12.60 24.12 -14.37
N PHE A 96 -12.59 22.94 -15.01
CA PHE A 96 -12.34 21.67 -14.33
C PHE A 96 -10.87 21.29 -14.25
N GLN A 97 -9.96 22.02 -14.90
CA GLN A 97 -8.54 21.68 -14.97
C GLN A 97 -7.88 21.50 -13.60
N HIS A 98 -8.11 22.44 -12.68
CA HIS A 98 -7.59 22.35 -11.31
C HIS A 98 -8.28 21.24 -10.49
N ARG A 99 -9.60 21.10 -10.64
CA ARG A 99 -10.41 20.11 -9.89
C ARG A 99 -10.12 18.67 -10.27
N CYS A 100 -9.61 18.46 -11.49
CA CYS A 100 -9.35 17.16 -12.07
C CYS A 100 -7.88 16.76 -12.07
N GLN A 101 -6.98 17.55 -11.50
CA GLN A 101 -5.53 17.27 -11.51
C GLN A 101 -5.18 15.84 -11.04
N THR A 102 -5.69 15.42 -9.87
CA THR A 102 -5.44 14.07 -9.35
C THR A 102 -6.10 12.99 -10.21
N SER A 103 -7.29 13.26 -10.77
CA SER A 103 -7.95 12.32 -11.66
C SER A 103 -7.20 12.16 -12.99
N MET A 104 -6.64 13.24 -13.53
CA MET A 104 -5.77 13.17 -14.71
C MET A 104 -4.51 12.35 -14.41
N ALA A 105 -3.87 12.58 -13.27
CA ALA A 105 -2.73 11.77 -12.83
C ALA A 105 -3.11 10.29 -12.62
N ALA A 106 -4.31 10.01 -12.13
CA ALA A 106 -4.84 8.65 -11.98
C ALA A 106 -5.07 7.97 -13.36
N ILE A 107 -5.58 8.72 -14.35
CA ILE A 107 -5.79 8.20 -15.72
C ILE A 107 -4.45 7.96 -16.42
N GLN A 108 -3.49 8.88 -16.28
CA GLN A 108 -2.19 8.82 -16.96
C GLN A 108 -1.21 7.85 -16.30
N GLY A 109 -1.35 7.59 -15.00
CA GLY A 109 -0.41 6.80 -14.20
C GLY A 109 -0.47 5.28 -14.44
N GLY A 110 -1.24 4.80 -15.42
CA GLY A 110 -1.27 3.39 -15.82
C GLY A 110 -2.03 2.50 -14.84
N ASP A 111 -1.46 1.33 -14.54
CA ASP A 111 -2.09 0.28 -13.74
C ASP A 111 -2.54 0.80 -12.36
N PRO A 112 -3.84 0.71 -12.03
CA PRO A 112 -4.39 1.07 -10.72
C PRO A 112 -3.66 0.50 -9.52
N LYS A 113 -3.07 -0.71 -9.64
CA LYS A 113 -2.36 -1.35 -8.53
C LYS A 113 -1.12 -0.56 -8.10
N HIS A 114 -0.42 0.03 -9.06
CA HIS A 114 0.85 0.73 -8.82
C HIS A 114 0.67 2.26 -8.80
N ASN A 115 -0.56 2.75 -8.97
CA ASN A 115 -0.88 4.16 -9.12
C ASN A 115 -1.56 4.73 -7.86
N LYS A 116 -0.80 5.46 -7.04
CA LYS A 116 -1.29 6.09 -5.80
C LYS A 116 -2.40 7.13 -5.98
N ASN A 117 -2.59 7.62 -7.21
CA ASN A 117 -3.67 8.55 -7.52
C ASN A 117 -4.97 7.83 -7.89
N TYR A 118 -4.89 6.54 -8.24
CA TYR A 118 -6.06 5.69 -8.38
C TYR A 118 -6.54 5.26 -6.99
N ARG A 119 -7.78 5.61 -6.63
CA ARG A 119 -8.31 5.40 -5.28
C ARG A 119 -9.75 4.92 -5.35
N ASN A 120 -9.99 3.74 -4.82
CA ASN A 120 -11.33 3.23 -4.57
C ASN A 120 -12.04 4.04 -3.48
N ASN A 121 -13.34 3.81 -3.30
CA ASN A 121 -14.10 4.33 -2.15
C ASN A 121 -13.49 3.87 -0.83
N PRO A 122 -13.68 4.62 0.26
CA PRO A 122 -13.26 4.18 1.59
C PRO A 122 -13.74 2.75 1.86
N ALA A 123 -12.79 1.87 2.20
CA ALA A 123 -13.05 0.50 2.63
C ALA A 123 -11.78 -0.03 3.31
N LEU A 124 -11.96 -0.81 4.37
CA LEU A 124 -10.86 -1.34 5.19
C LEU A 124 -11.13 -2.82 5.49
N LEU A 125 -10.11 -3.66 5.34
CA LEU A 125 -10.13 -5.04 5.81
C LEU A 125 -9.28 -5.16 7.08
N LEU A 126 -9.84 -5.79 8.11
CA LEU A 126 -9.12 -6.24 9.29
C LEU A 126 -8.89 -7.74 9.15
N SER A 127 -7.63 -8.18 9.16
CA SER A 127 -7.29 -9.60 9.36
C SER A 127 -6.89 -9.76 10.82
N LEU A 128 -7.60 -10.59 11.57
CA LEU A 128 -7.34 -10.86 12.98
C LEU A 128 -6.99 -12.34 13.13
N CYS A 129 -5.70 -12.63 13.30
CA CYS A 129 -5.22 -14.00 13.43
C CYS A 129 -4.89 -14.30 14.88
N ASN A 130 -5.36 -15.43 15.40
CA ASN A 130 -4.98 -15.84 16.74
C ASN A 130 -3.51 -16.26 16.74
N THR A 131 -2.70 -15.74 17.66
CA THR A 131 -1.29 -16.12 17.83
C THR A 131 -1.10 -17.21 18.85
N ASP A 132 -2.16 -17.59 19.55
CA ASP A 132 -2.09 -18.61 20.57
C ASP A 132 -1.96 -19.97 19.89
N THR A 133 -0.72 -20.46 19.83
CA THR A 133 -0.50 -21.90 19.95
C THR A 133 -1.17 -22.29 21.25
N ASP A 134 -2.28 -23.03 21.19
CA ASP A 134 -2.79 -23.75 22.36
C ASP A 134 -1.60 -24.47 22.97
N THR A 135 -1.10 -23.96 24.09
CA THR A 135 -0.24 -24.72 24.99
C THR A 135 -1.18 -25.62 25.79
N ASP A 136 -1.99 -26.40 25.07
CA ASP A 136 -2.67 -27.52 25.67
C ASP A 136 -1.55 -28.46 26.09
N THR A 137 -1.46 -28.56 27.40
CA THR A 137 -0.45 -29.31 28.12
C THR A 137 -0.84 -30.78 28.00
N ASP A 138 -0.73 -31.34 26.80
CA ASP A 138 -0.72 -32.78 26.61
C ASP A 138 0.32 -33.14 25.56
N ASN A 139 1.39 -33.76 26.05
CA ASN A 139 2.51 -34.22 25.23
C ASN A 139 1.99 -35.05 24.06
N THR A 140 2.57 -34.80 22.88
CA THR A 140 2.44 -35.59 21.64
C THR A 140 1.43 -35.05 20.63
N THR A 141 1.73 -33.92 20.01
CA THR A 141 1.68 -33.87 18.54
C THR A 141 2.64 -32.82 18.01
N THR A 142 3.56 -33.25 17.16
CA THR A 142 4.31 -32.39 16.24
C THR A 142 3.31 -31.57 15.41
N THR A 143 3.00 -30.35 15.86
CA THR A 143 2.19 -29.39 15.09
C THR A 143 3.05 -28.86 13.94
N THR A 144 3.00 -29.57 12.83
CA THR A 144 3.36 -29.05 11.52
C THR A 144 2.47 -27.84 11.24
N SER A 145 2.93 -26.62 11.53
CA SER A 145 2.44 -25.34 10.97
C SER A 145 0.95 -25.35 10.59
N SER A 146 0.08 -25.71 11.53
CA SER A 146 -1.33 -25.93 11.27
C SER A 146 -2.00 -24.57 11.16
N ASP A 147 -2.45 -24.24 9.94
CA ASP A 147 -3.33 -23.14 9.53
C ASP A 147 -3.72 -22.19 10.66
N GLN A 148 -2.93 -21.12 10.85
CA GLN A 148 -3.28 -20.06 11.77
C GLN A 148 -4.64 -19.48 11.35
N LYS A 149 -5.67 -19.70 12.17
CA LYS A 149 -7.02 -19.26 11.86
C LYS A 149 -7.10 -17.73 11.96
N CYS A 150 -7.40 -17.09 10.83
CA CYS A 150 -7.61 -15.66 10.73
C CYS A 150 -9.09 -15.35 10.48
N HIS A 151 -9.58 -14.30 11.13
CA HIS A 151 -10.89 -13.72 10.90
C HIS A 151 -10.75 -12.44 10.09
N ASN A 152 -11.39 -12.42 8.93
CA ASN A 152 -11.36 -11.31 7.98
C ASN A 152 -12.66 -10.51 8.10
N ILE A 153 -12.55 -9.30 8.65
CA ILE A 153 -13.67 -8.39 8.87
C ILE A 153 -13.55 -7.23 7.88
N LEU A 154 -14.54 -7.08 7.02
CA LEU A 154 -14.62 -5.96 6.08
C LEU A 154 -15.40 -4.80 6.72
N ILE A 155 -14.88 -3.58 6.60
CA ILE A 155 -15.56 -2.34 6.96
C ILE A 155 -15.86 -1.59 5.67
N ASP A 156 -17.16 -1.37 5.42
CA ASP A 156 -17.74 -0.82 4.19
C ASP A 156 -17.54 -1.70 2.95
N ALA A 157 -18.61 -1.87 2.17
CA ALA A 157 -18.66 -2.60 0.92
C ALA A 157 -19.28 -1.72 -0.18
N GLY A 158 -18.66 -0.57 -0.41
CA GLY A 158 -19.13 0.41 -1.39
C GLY A 158 -18.99 -0.01 -2.87
N LYS A 159 -19.29 0.93 -3.77
CA LYS A 159 -19.36 0.73 -5.23
C LYS A 159 -18.11 0.10 -5.86
N THR A 160 -16.94 0.33 -5.26
CA THR A 160 -15.64 -0.14 -5.76
C THR A 160 -15.11 -1.37 -5.01
N PHE A 161 -15.90 -1.96 -4.10
CA PHE A 161 -15.49 -3.15 -3.33
C PHE A 161 -15.07 -4.30 -4.24
N ARG A 162 -15.87 -4.63 -5.27
CA ARG A 162 -15.56 -5.72 -6.21
C ARG A 162 -14.17 -5.56 -6.83
N GLU A 163 -13.84 -4.35 -7.25
CA GLU A 163 -12.55 -4.04 -7.85
C GLU A 163 -11.41 -4.13 -6.83
N ALA A 164 -11.62 -3.63 -5.62
CA ALA A 164 -10.66 -3.72 -4.53
C ALA A 164 -10.37 -5.18 -4.14
N ALA A 165 -11.42 -6.00 -4.00
CA ALA A 165 -11.30 -7.41 -3.64
C ALA A 165 -10.52 -8.18 -4.71
N LEU A 166 -10.88 -8.02 -5.99
CA LEU A 166 -10.17 -8.69 -7.09
C LEU A 166 -8.70 -8.28 -7.17
N ARG A 167 -8.37 -7.04 -6.82
CA ARG A 167 -7.00 -6.54 -6.85
C ARG A 167 -6.17 -7.03 -5.67
N TRP A 168 -6.70 -6.97 -4.45
CA TRP A 168 -5.90 -7.14 -3.24
C TRP A 168 -6.08 -8.51 -2.57
N PHE A 169 -7.24 -9.14 -2.65
CA PHE A 169 -7.48 -10.39 -1.91
C PHE A 169 -6.55 -11.54 -2.32
N PRO A 170 -6.28 -11.79 -3.62
CA PRO A 170 -5.36 -12.86 -4.01
C PRO A 170 -3.94 -12.67 -3.46
N GLU A 171 -3.46 -11.43 -3.40
CA GLU A 171 -2.11 -11.08 -2.95
C GLU A 171 -1.94 -11.25 -1.45
N HIS A 172 -3.02 -11.00 -0.70
CA HIS A 172 -3.07 -11.17 0.75
C HIS A 172 -3.66 -12.52 1.18
N GLN A 173 -3.91 -13.44 0.23
CA GLN A 173 -4.49 -14.77 0.47
C GLN A 173 -5.83 -14.74 1.24
N ILE A 174 -6.63 -13.70 1.00
CA ILE A 174 -7.95 -13.53 1.60
C ILE A 174 -8.97 -14.30 0.77
N GLN A 175 -9.48 -15.41 1.30
CA GLN A 175 -10.43 -16.29 0.60
C GLN A 175 -11.84 -16.23 1.19
N THR A 176 -11.95 -15.75 2.43
CA THR A 176 -13.20 -15.68 3.19
C THR A 176 -13.35 -14.31 3.84
N LEU A 177 -14.60 -13.90 4.04
CA LEU A 177 -14.96 -12.79 4.91
C LEU A 177 -15.87 -13.36 6.01
N ASP A 178 -15.48 -13.14 7.25
CA ASP A 178 -16.21 -13.62 8.43
C ASP A 178 -17.32 -12.64 8.84
N ALA A 179 -17.11 -11.35 8.60
CA ALA A 179 -18.07 -10.30 8.89
C ALA A 179 -17.92 -9.10 7.96
N ILE A 180 -19.00 -8.33 7.83
CA ILE A 180 -19.05 -7.04 7.14
C ILE A 180 -19.73 -6.04 8.10
N ILE A 181 -19.10 -4.88 8.28
CA ILE A 181 -19.54 -3.78 9.15
C ILE A 181 -19.85 -2.55 8.28
#